data_AF-A0A1W2D448-F1
#
_entry.id   AF-A0A1W2D448-F1
#
_cell.length_a   1.000
_cell.length_b   1.000
_cell.length_c   1.000
_cell.angle_alpha   90.00
_cell.angle_beta   90.00
_cell.angle_gamma   90.00
#
_symmetry.space_group_name_H-M   'P 1'
#
loop_
_entity.id
_entity.type
_entity.pdbx_description
1 polymer ?
#
loop_
_entity_poly.entity_id
_entity_poly.type
_entity_poly.pdbx_seq_one_letter_code
_entity_poly.pdbx_strand_id
1 'polypeptide(L)' 'MNEQRCSCTHCSCTVDANAVVQDGKAYCCEACATGHRNGEPCRMSDCKCGELAESKESNVDNALDETFPASDPISP' A
#
# COMPACT_ATOMS: atom_id res chain seq x y z
N MET A 1 -7.02 -23.64 14.96
CA MET A 1 -5.71 -23.25 14.39
C MET A 1 -5.72 -21.74 14.22
N ASN A 2 -4.69 -21.02 14.66
CA ASN A 2 -4.63 -19.55 14.52
C ASN A 2 -4.09 -19.23 13.13
N GLU A 3 -4.99 -19.06 12.16
CA GLU A 3 -4.64 -18.59 10.82
C GLU A 3 -4.27 -17.10 10.91
N GLN A 4 -2.99 -16.81 11.14
CA GLN A 4 -2.50 -15.45 11.03
C GLN A 4 -2.53 -15.03 9.56
N ARG A 5 -2.86 -13.78 9.28
CA ARG A 5 -2.87 -13.23 7.90
C ARG A 5 -1.70 -12.28 7.71
N CYS A 6 -1.25 -12.19 6.46
CA CYS A 6 -0.21 -11.25 6.07
C CYS A 6 -0.62 -9.82 6.43
N SER A 7 0.28 -9.05 7.02
CA SER A 7 0.06 -7.63 7.37
C SER A 7 0.10 -6.69 6.16
N CYS A 8 0.36 -7.18 4.95
CA CYS A 8 0.32 -6.36 3.75
C CYS A 8 -1.14 -6.04 3.37
N THR A 9 -1.46 -4.75 3.22
CA THR A 9 -2.81 -4.23 2.94
C THR A 9 -3.46 -4.81 1.68
N HIS A 10 -2.66 -5.17 0.68
CA HIS A 10 -3.12 -5.72 -0.60
C HIS A 10 -2.91 -7.23 -0.69
N CYS A 11 -2.54 -7.90 0.41
CA CYS A 11 -2.27 -9.32 0.46
C CYS A 11 -3.28 -10.04 1.35
N SER A 12 -3.94 -11.06 0.81
CA SER A 12 -4.88 -11.91 1.57
C SER A 12 -4.28 -13.28 1.92
N CYS A 13 -2.96 -13.44 1.81
CA CYS A 13 -2.30 -14.71 2.07
C CYS A 13 -2.32 -15.05 3.57
N THR A 14 -2.70 -16.29 3.87
CA THR A 14 -2.54 -16.89 5.19
C THR A 14 -1.06 -17.11 5.47
N VAL A 15 -0.63 -16.79 6.68
CA VAL A 15 0.73 -16.98 7.17
C VAL A 15 0.73 -17.99 8.29
N ASP A 16 1.65 -18.94 8.19
CA ASP A 16 1.83 -20.01 9.17
C ASP A 16 3.06 -19.73 10.04
N ALA A 17 3.57 -20.74 10.75
CA ALA A 17 4.80 -20.63 11.56
C ALA A 17 6.05 -20.15 10.79
N ASN A 18 6.01 -20.16 9.45
CA ASN A 18 7.06 -19.64 8.58
C ASN A 18 6.86 -18.16 8.20
N ALA A 19 5.96 -17.44 8.89
CA ALA A 19 5.74 -16.02 8.66
C ALA A 19 7.02 -15.22 8.96
N VAL A 20 7.36 -14.29 8.06
CA VAL A 20 8.45 -13.34 8.27
C VAL A 20 7.93 -12.23 9.18
N VAL A 21 8.48 -12.10 10.39
CA VAL A 21 8.12 -11.02 11.30
C VAL A 21 9.11 -9.87 11.14
N GLN A 22 8.64 -8.73 10.66
CA GLN A 22 9.45 -7.52 10.51
C GLN A 22 8.71 -6.34 11.14
N ASP A 23 9.41 -5.59 12.01
CA ASP A 23 8.83 -4.44 12.73
C ASP A 23 7.57 -4.79 13.55
N GLY A 24 7.52 -6.02 14.09
CA GLY A 24 6.36 -6.54 14.83
C GLY A 24 5.15 -6.90 13.98
N LYS A 25 5.27 -6.89 12.65
CA LYS A 25 4.21 -7.28 11.69
C LYS A 25 4.59 -8.61 11.03
N ALA A 26 3.61 -9.50 10.87
CA ALA A 26 3.82 -10.82 10.25
C ALA A 26 3.49 -10.80 8.76
N TYR A 27 4.39 -11.33 7.94
CA TYR A 27 4.31 -11.32 6.48
C TYR A 27 4.47 -12.73 5.90
N CYS A 28 3.89 -12.96 4.72
CA CYS A 28 3.97 -14.25 4.05
C CYS A 28 5.33 -14.53 3.36
N CYS A 29 6.12 -13.49 3.10
CA CYS A 29 7.46 -13.54 2.51
C CYS A 29 8.22 -12.22 2.75
N GLU A 30 9.50 -12.19 2.42
CA GLU A 30 10.36 -10.99 2.52
C GLU A 30 9.93 -9.85 1.59
N ALA A 31 9.35 -10.14 0.41
CA ALA A 31 8.84 -9.10 -0.49
C ALA A 31 7.71 -8.28 0.18
N CYS A 32 6.79 -8.95 0.88
CA CYS A 32 5.75 -8.26 1.66
C CYS A 32 6.32 -7.49 2.85
N ALA A 33 7.36 -8.02 3.51
CA ALA A 33 8.01 -7.37 4.64
C ALA A 33 8.77 -6.10 4.23
N THR A 34 9.44 -6.13 3.07
CA THR A 34 10.18 -4.99 2.52
C THR A 34 9.28 -3.95 1.83
N GLY A 35 8.02 -4.32 1.56
CA GLY A 35 7.02 -3.45 0.94
C GLY A 35 7.05 -3.44 -0.58
N HIS A 36 7.42 -4.55 -1.22
CA HIS A 36 7.41 -4.69 -2.69
C HIS A 36 8.24 -3.62 -3.43
N ARG A 37 9.41 -3.22 -2.90
CA ARG A 37 10.25 -2.13 -3.47
C ARG A 37 10.70 -2.33 -4.93
N ASN A 38 10.67 -3.57 -5.42
CA ASN A 38 11.00 -3.92 -6.80
C ASN A 38 9.77 -4.35 -7.62
N GLY A 39 8.55 -4.16 -7.10
CA GLY A 39 7.32 -4.66 -7.72
C GLY A 39 7.19 -6.20 -7.70
N GLU A 40 8.04 -6.90 -6.94
CA GLU A 40 8.03 -8.36 -6.92
C GLU A 40 6.74 -8.92 -6.28
N PRO A 41 6.13 -9.98 -6.83
CA PRO A 41 4.98 -10.62 -6.22
C PRO A 41 5.34 -11.29 -4.89
N CYS A 42 4.34 -11.59 -4.06
CA CYS A 42 4.59 -12.38 -2.86
C CYS A 42 4.83 -13.87 -3.20
N ARG A 43 4.91 -14.74 -2.18
CA ARG A 43 5.09 -16.19 -2.40
C ARG A 43 4.02 -16.81 -3.31
N MET A 44 2.88 -16.14 -3.44
CA MET A 44 1.72 -16.59 -4.20
C MET A 44 1.64 -15.78 -5.49
N SER A 45 1.93 -16.42 -6.63
CA SER A 45 1.91 -15.76 -7.95
C SER A 45 0.53 -15.23 -8.36
N ASP A 46 -0.54 -15.73 -7.74
CA ASP A 46 -1.90 -15.24 -7.96
C ASP A 46 -2.20 -13.95 -7.17
N CYS A 47 -1.39 -13.63 -6.16
CA CYS A 47 -1.56 -12.44 -5.34
C CYS A 47 -0.82 -11.24 -5.93
N LYS A 48 -1.58 -10.23 -6.35
CA LYS A 48 -1.08 -9.01 -7.02
C LYS A 48 -0.74 -7.89 -6.04
N CYS A 49 -0.33 -8.23 -4.82
CA CYS A 49 -0.03 -7.24 -3.78
C CYS A 49 1.19 -6.36 -4.11
N GLY A 50 2.11 -6.84 -4.94
CA GLY A 50 3.26 -6.05 -5.42
C GLY A 50 2.86 -4.93 -6.37
N GLU A 51 2.00 -5.21 -7.34
CA GLU A 51 1.55 -4.22 -8.34
C GLU A 51 0.58 -3.17 -7.76
N LEU A 52 -0.21 -3.58 -6.76
CA LEU A 52 -1.14 -2.68 -6.07
C LEU A 52 -0.44 -1.73 -5.09
N ALA A 53 0.76 -2.06 -4.61
CA ALA A 53 1.51 -1.22 -3.68
C ALA A 53 1.97 0.09 -4.33
N GLU A 54 2.38 0.06 -5.61
CA GLU A 54 2.84 1.24 -6.34
C GLU A 54 1.69 2.12 -6.86
N SER A 55 0.47 1.58 -6.97
CA SER A 55 -0.66 2.28 -7.59
C SER A 55 -1.40 3.27 -6.66
N LYS A 56 -1.01 3.40 -5.38
CA LYS A 56 -1.78 4.19 -4.39
C LYS A 56 -1.42 5.68 -4.31
N GLU A 57 -0.38 6.13 -5.00
CA GLU A 57 0.06 7.53 -4.95
C GLU A 57 -0.65 8.43 -5.97
N SER A 58 -1.49 7.90 -6.85
CA SER A 58 -2.08 8.66 -7.97
C SER A 58 -3.49 9.20 -7.72
N ASN A 59 -4.10 9.00 -6.54
CA ASN A 59 -5.50 9.41 -6.28
C ASN A 59 -5.66 10.56 -5.27
N VAL A 60 -4.57 11.23 -4.86
CA VAL A 60 -4.62 12.36 -3.90
C VAL A 60 -4.54 13.74 -4.59
N ASP A 61 -4.53 13.79 -5.93
CA ASP A 61 -4.43 15.06 -6.69
C ASP A 61 -5.77 15.78 -6.95
N ASN A 62 -6.89 15.35 -6.36
CA ASN A 62 -8.22 15.91 -6.69
C ASN A 62 -9.05 16.41 -5.50
N ALA A 63 -8.43 16.81 -4.38
CA ALA A 63 -9.14 17.39 -3.24
C ALA A 63 -8.68 18.81 -2.86
N LEU A 64 -7.95 19.51 -3.75
CA LEU A 64 -7.49 20.90 -3.55
C LEU A 64 -8.07 21.87 -4.60
N ASP A 65 -9.13 21.46 -5.29
CA ASP A 65 -9.98 22.38 -6.03
C ASP A 65 -10.89 23.09 -5.00
N GLU A 66 -11.08 24.41 -5.13
CA GLU A 66 -12.13 25.20 -4.46
C GLU A 66 -11.89 25.81 -3.04
N THR A 67 -10.98 26.79 -2.92
CA THR A 67 -10.92 27.82 -1.84
C THR A 67 -9.97 28.94 -2.30
N PHE A 68 -10.29 30.18 -2.69
CA PHE A 68 -11.48 31.04 -2.78
C PHE A 68 -11.24 32.03 -3.96
N PRO A 69 -12.29 32.62 -4.57
CA PRO A 69 -12.19 33.56 -5.68
C PRO A 69 -11.49 34.85 -5.26
N ALA A 70 -10.35 35.17 -5.89
CA ALA A 70 -9.72 36.49 -5.75
C ALA A 70 -10.69 37.54 -6.32
N SER A 71 -11.35 38.25 -5.41
CA SER A 71 -12.24 39.37 -5.72
C SER A 71 -11.42 40.56 -6.23
N ASP A 72 -11.77 41.01 -7.43
CA ASP A 72 -11.59 42.34 -8.06
C ASP A 72 -10.20 43.01 -8.20
N PRO A 73 -9.96 43.71 -9.34
CA PRO A 73 -8.70 44.37 -9.69
C PRO A 73 -8.48 45.68 -8.93
N ILE A 74 -7.23 45.92 -8.51
CA ILE A 74 -6.83 47.21 -7.94
C ILE A 74 -6.69 48.24 -9.08
N SER A 75 -7.57 49.24 -9.12
CA SER A 75 -7.33 50.55 -9.78
C SER A 75 -7.03 51.60 -8.72
N PRO A 76 -5.91 52.30 -8.85
CA PRO A 76 -5.96 53.77 -8.88
C PRO A 76 -5.29 54.39 -10.12
#